data_AF-A0A8K1D911-F1
#
_entry.id   AF-A0A8K1D911-F1
#
_cell.length_a   1.000
_cell.length_b   1.000
_cell.length_c   1.000
_cell.angle_alpha   90.00
_cell.angle_beta   90.00
_cell.angle_gamma   90.00
#
_symmetry.space_group_name_H-M   'P 1'
#
loop_
_entity.id
_entity.type
_entity.pdbx_description
1 polymer ?
#
loop_
_entity_poly.entity_id
_entity_poly.type
_entity_poly.pdbx_seq_one_letter_code
_entity_poly.pdbx_strand_id
1 'polypeptide(L)'
;MEKRPPRRPRVAWEEAAASQESSSAEEPYEVTMVQPLQPNAGWVPVDAREAVDFIQAFASSPQQFQYKYQKLKFLDSICTLCRDAKANGFSQDLDNFCCRYKLGAIIQTLNAMDTMLEVMVLNSPASKIKILQDILEV
;
A
#
# COMPACT_ATOMS: atom_id res chain seq x y z
N MET A 1 -34.21 -12.42 -49.37
CA MET A 1 -34.24 -13.40 -48.26
C MET A 1 -32.83 -13.97 -48.09
N GLU A 2 -31.96 -13.32 -47.32
CA GLU A 2 -30.63 -13.87 -46.98
C GLU A 2 -30.75 -14.82 -45.79
N LYS A 3 -30.37 -16.08 -46.00
CA LYS A 3 -30.39 -17.12 -44.95
C LYS A 3 -29.12 -17.00 -44.10
N ARG A 4 -29.28 -16.82 -42.78
CA ARG A 4 -28.20 -16.79 -41.78
C ARG A 4 -27.37 -18.09 -41.77
N PRO A 5 -26.06 -18.06 -41.45
CA PRO A 5 -25.24 -19.26 -41.33
C PRO A 5 -25.57 -20.10 -40.08
N PRO A 6 -25.29 -21.42 -40.07
CA PRO A 6 -25.67 -22.32 -38.99
C PRO A 6 -24.92 -22.04 -37.68
N ARG A 7 -25.65 -22.08 -36.56
CA ARG A 7 -25.11 -22.03 -35.20
C ARG A 7 -24.86 -23.45 -34.69
N ARG A 8 -23.59 -23.88 -34.68
CA ARG A 8 -22.95 -24.90 -33.81
C ARG A 8 -21.87 -25.67 -34.59
N PRO A 9 -20.59 -25.60 -34.20
CA PRO A 9 -19.59 -26.57 -34.62
C PRO A 9 -19.86 -27.90 -33.92
N ARG A 10 -19.99 -28.99 -34.69
CA ARG A 10 -20.06 -30.36 -34.17
C ARG A 10 -18.64 -30.84 -33.89
N VAL A 11 -18.48 -31.38 -32.69
CA VAL A 11 -17.31 -32.00 -32.07
C VAL A 11 -16.63 -33.03 -33.00
N ALA A 12 -15.32 -32.92 -33.12
CA ALA A 12 -14.43 -34.00 -33.56
C ALA A 12 -13.11 -33.88 -32.79
N TRP A 13 -13.04 -34.48 -31.60
CA TRP A 13 -11.76 -34.93 -31.07
C TRP A 13 -11.96 -36.34 -30.55
N GLU A 14 -11.32 -37.26 -31.26
CA GLU A 14 -11.37 -38.69 -31.08
C GLU A 14 -10.42 -39.06 -29.94
N GLU A 15 -10.92 -39.80 -28.96
CA GLU A 15 -10.17 -40.27 -27.80
C GLU A 15 -9.36 -41.50 -28.20
N ALA A 16 -8.03 -41.36 -28.27
CA ALA A 16 -7.10 -42.47 -28.44
C ALA A 16 -6.45 -42.78 -27.07
N ALA A 17 -6.69 -44.00 -26.57
CA ALA A 17 -6.15 -44.47 -25.31
C ALA A 17 -4.71 -45.01 -25.44
N ALA A 18 -3.83 -44.46 -24.59
CA ALA A 18 -2.68 -44.99 -23.86
C ALA A 18 -1.43 -45.59 -24.58
N SER A 19 -0.26 -45.01 -24.29
CA SER A 19 0.90 -45.72 -23.68
C SER A 19 1.94 -44.75 -23.11
N GLN A 20 2.62 -45.20 -22.06
CA GLN A 20 3.37 -44.43 -21.08
C GLN A 20 4.67 -43.79 -21.60
N GLU A 21 5.01 -42.60 -21.08
CA GLU A 21 6.39 -42.25 -20.77
C GLU A 21 6.49 -41.16 -19.68
N SER A 22 7.24 -41.50 -18.62
CA SER A 22 8.06 -40.65 -17.76
C SER A 22 7.46 -39.45 -17.00
N SER A 23 7.26 -39.71 -15.70
CA SER A 23 7.72 -38.89 -14.57
C SER A 23 8.39 -37.55 -14.89
N SER A 24 7.72 -36.45 -14.56
CA SER A 24 8.28 -35.47 -13.62
C SER A 24 7.14 -34.73 -12.94
N ALA A 25 7.21 -34.71 -11.61
CA ALA A 25 6.35 -33.92 -10.76
C ALA A 25 6.35 -32.46 -11.24
N GLU A 26 5.17 -31.86 -11.36
CA GLU A 26 5.03 -30.42 -11.35
C GLU A 26 5.66 -29.92 -10.05
N GLU A 27 6.85 -29.34 -10.14
CA GLU A 27 7.37 -28.54 -9.05
C GLU A 27 6.37 -27.42 -8.80
N PRO A 28 5.86 -27.28 -7.56
CA PRO A 28 5.17 -26.08 -7.16
C PRO A 28 6.12 -24.92 -7.46
N TYR A 29 5.64 -23.91 -8.17
CA TYR A 29 6.34 -22.65 -8.28
C TYR A 29 6.50 -22.08 -6.87
N GLU A 30 7.60 -22.41 -6.20
CA GLU A 30 7.98 -21.75 -4.96
C GLU A 30 8.32 -20.33 -5.36
N VAL A 31 7.32 -19.45 -5.18
CA VAL A 31 7.55 -18.01 -5.07
C VAL A 31 8.52 -17.84 -3.91
N THR A 32 9.81 -17.82 -4.23
CA THR A 32 10.85 -17.50 -3.27
C THR A 32 10.55 -16.09 -2.79
N MET A 33 9.96 -15.99 -1.60
CA MET A 33 9.79 -14.73 -0.91
C MET A 33 11.19 -14.22 -0.62
N VAL A 34 11.75 -13.40 -1.52
CA VAL A 34 13.07 -12.81 -1.33
C VAL A 34 12.97 -11.99 -0.05
N GLN A 35 13.66 -12.47 0.99
CA GLN A 35 13.70 -11.81 2.27
C GLN A 35 14.19 -10.37 2.05
N PRO A 36 13.46 -9.35 2.52
CA PRO A 36 13.91 -7.98 2.37
C PRO A 36 15.28 -7.83 3.05
N LEU A 37 16.34 -7.68 2.26
CA LEU A 37 17.74 -7.50 2.71
C LEU A 37 17.74 -6.51 3.88
N GLN A 38 18.01 -6.96 5.09
CA GLN A 38 17.96 -6.10 6.28
C GLN A 38 18.83 -4.86 6.02
N PRO A 39 18.39 -3.65 6.41
CA PRO A 39 19.23 -2.47 6.30
C PRO A 39 20.56 -2.79 6.98
N ASN A 40 21.68 -2.50 6.31
CA ASN A 40 23.02 -2.57 6.88
C ASN A 40 22.96 -2.06 8.34
N ALA A 41 23.21 -2.94 9.30
CA ALA A 41 22.98 -2.66 10.71
C ALA A 41 23.85 -1.52 11.28
N GLY A 42 24.79 -0.99 10.49
CA GLY A 42 25.70 0.08 10.89
C GLY A 42 25.16 1.52 10.79
N TRP A 43 24.05 1.77 10.08
CA TRP A 43 23.58 3.15 9.86
C TRP A 43 22.44 3.61 10.79
N VAL A 44 21.83 2.70 11.57
CA VAL A 44 20.71 3.03 12.47
C VAL A 44 21.22 3.13 13.91
N PRO A 45 21.37 4.33 14.49
CA PRO A 45 21.68 4.48 15.90
C PRO A 45 20.57 3.90 16.77
N VAL A 46 20.92 3.52 18.00
CA VAL A 46 19.98 2.95 18.98
C VAL A 46 18.77 3.88 19.17
N ASP A 47 19.00 5.19 19.17
CA ASP A 47 17.97 6.21 19.39
C ASP A 47 17.01 6.40 18.20
N ALA A 48 17.43 5.97 16.99
CA ALA A 48 16.58 6.00 15.79
C ALA A 48 15.87 4.65 15.54
N ARG A 49 16.15 3.63 16.35
CA ARG A 49 15.63 2.27 16.13
C ARG A 49 14.11 2.19 16.26
N GLU A 50 13.54 2.83 17.27
CA GLU A 50 12.08 2.88 17.45
C GLU A 50 11.41 3.55 16.23
N ALA A 51 12.01 4.62 15.71
CA ALA A 51 11.50 5.31 14.53
C ALA A 51 11.52 4.41 13.29
N VAL A 52 12.60 3.65 13.08
CA VAL A 52 12.72 2.69 11.98
C VAL A 52 11.67 1.58 12.09
N ASP A 53 11.53 0.98 13.28
CA ASP A 53 10.56 -0.10 13.52
C ASP A 53 9.13 0.40 13.31
N PHE A 54 8.81 1.61 13.79
CA PHE A 54 7.51 2.23 13.61
C PHE A 54 7.22 2.53 12.13
N ILE A 55 8.18 3.11 11.40
CA ILE A 55 8.03 3.39 9.96
C ILE A 55 7.79 2.10 9.19
N GLN A 56 8.54 1.04 9.49
CA GLN A 56 8.38 -0.26 8.83
C GLN A 56 6.99 -0.85 9.10
N ALA A 57 6.53 -0.84 10.36
CA ALA A 57 5.19 -1.29 10.72
C ALA A 57 4.10 -0.47 10.02
N PHE A 58 4.27 0.87 9.98
CA PHE A 58 3.35 1.78 9.32
C PHE A 58 3.29 1.54 7.81
N ALA A 59 4.44 1.42 7.15
CA ALA A 59 4.55 1.19 5.72
C ALA A 59 4.00 -0.18 5.29
N SER A 60 4.08 -1.17 6.17
CA SER A 60 3.54 -2.52 5.91
C SER A 60 2.01 -2.57 5.97
N SER A 61 1.37 -1.69 6.74
CA SER A 61 -0.08 -1.67 6.92
C SER A 61 -0.64 -0.24 7.05
N PRO A 62 -0.52 0.64 6.04
CA PRO A 62 -0.87 2.06 6.18
C PRO A 62 -2.35 2.30 6.54
N GLN A 63 -3.23 1.40 6.11
CA GLN A 63 -4.68 1.50 6.33
C GLN A 63 -5.08 1.21 7.78
N GLN A 64 -4.23 0.54 8.56
CA GLN A 64 -4.48 0.25 9.97
C GLN A 64 -4.22 1.46 10.87
N PHE A 65 -3.59 2.51 10.34
CA PHE A 65 -3.19 3.70 11.09
C PHE A 65 -4.08 4.91 10.81
N GLN A 66 -5.40 4.72 10.83
CA GLN A 66 -6.38 5.77 10.52
C GLN A 66 -6.42 6.92 11.54
N TYR A 67 -5.81 6.75 12.72
CA TYR A 67 -5.82 7.78 13.75
C TYR A 67 -4.78 8.86 13.48
N LYS A 68 -5.19 10.13 13.64
CA LYS A 68 -4.33 11.32 13.49
C LYS A 68 -3.00 11.20 14.25
N TYR A 69 -3.04 10.64 15.46
CA TYR A 69 -1.83 10.43 16.26
C TYR A 69 -0.80 9.52 15.57
N GLN A 70 -1.24 8.45 14.92
CA GLN A 70 -0.32 7.51 14.25
C GLN A 70 0.28 8.15 12.98
N LYS A 71 -0.50 8.92 12.23
CA LYS A 71 0.02 9.73 11.11
C LYS A 71 1.08 10.73 11.58
N LEU A 72 0.82 11.42 12.69
CA LEU A 72 1.78 12.36 13.27
C LEU A 72 3.04 11.64 13.77
N LYS A 73 2.90 10.51 14.47
CA LYS A 73 4.03 9.70 14.92
C LYS A 73 4.85 9.19 13.73
N PHE A 74 4.22 8.84 12.62
CA PHE A 74 4.92 8.43 11.39
C PHE A 74 5.76 9.57 10.81
N LEU A 75 5.18 10.77 10.66
CA LEU A 75 5.90 11.94 10.16
C LEU A 75 7.02 12.37 11.11
N ASP A 76 6.78 12.33 12.42
CA ASP A 76 7.80 12.62 13.44
C ASP A 76 8.95 11.59 13.42
N SER A 77 8.62 10.30 13.24
CA SER A 77 9.62 9.24 13.07
C SER A 77 10.50 9.50 11.85
N ILE A 78 9.91 9.92 10.72
CA ILE A 78 10.67 10.29 9.52
C ILE A 78 11.58 11.49 9.79
N CYS A 79 11.07 12.53 10.44
CA CYS A 79 11.87 13.71 10.80
C CYS A 79 13.05 13.35 11.71
N THR A 80 12.84 12.44 12.66
CA THR A 80 13.90 11.92 13.54
C THR A 80 14.98 11.20 12.75
N LEU A 81 14.58 10.30 11.83
CA LEU A 81 15.52 9.57 10.98
C LEU A 81 16.30 10.49 10.03
N CYS A 82 15.65 11.50 9.45
CA CYS A 82 16.29 12.49 8.58
C CYS A 82 17.33 13.33 9.35
N ARG A 83 17.02 13.75 10.58
CA ARG A 83 17.96 14.50 11.43
C ARG A 83 19.17 13.66 11.79
N ASP A 84 18.95 12.41 12.16
CA ASP A 84 20.01 11.49 12.54
C ASP A 84 20.94 11.16 11.36
N ALA A 85 20.36 10.79 10.21
CA ALA A 85 21.12 10.52 9.00
C ALA A 85 21.95 11.74 8.56
N LYS A 86 21.41 12.96 8.73
CA LYS A 86 22.15 14.20 8.46
C LYS A 86 23.31 14.39 9.43
N ALA A 87 23.12 14.11 10.72
CA ALA A 87 24.17 14.24 11.74
C ALA A 87 25.32 13.25 11.52
N ASN A 88 25.00 12.04 11.06
CA ASN A 88 25.96 10.94 10.92
C ASN A 88 26.47 10.70 9.49
N GLY A 89 25.97 11.46 8.50
CA GLY A 89 26.40 11.35 7.09
C GLY A 89 25.75 10.20 6.31
N PHE A 90 24.70 9.56 6.83
CA PHE A 90 24.00 8.42 6.24
C PHE A 90 22.96 8.79 5.18
N SER A 91 23.24 9.82 4.36
CA SER A 91 22.29 10.30 3.34
C SER A 91 21.92 9.24 2.30
N GLN A 92 22.87 8.41 1.87
CA GLN A 92 22.64 7.33 0.90
C GLN A 92 21.83 6.18 1.51
N ASP A 93 22.11 5.79 2.76
CA ASP A 93 21.34 4.74 3.44
C ASP A 93 19.90 5.20 3.72
N LEU A 94 19.71 6.47 4.09
CA LEU A 94 18.39 7.08 4.22
C LEU A 94 17.62 7.08 2.89
N ASP A 95 18.26 7.41 1.78
CA ASP A 95 17.63 7.40 0.47
C ASP A 95 17.17 5.98 0.08
N ASN A 96 18.06 4.99 0.24
CA ASN A 96 17.74 3.57 0.06
C ASN A 96 16.55 3.13 0.93
N PHE A 97 16.53 3.56 2.19
CA PHE A 97 15.44 3.28 3.11
C PHE A 97 14.11 3.91 2.65
N CYS A 98 14.13 5.18 2.26
CA CYS A 98 12.96 5.89 1.73
C CYS A 98 12.39 5.21 0.48
N CYS A 99 13.26 4.81 -0.46
CA CYS A 99 12.88 4.11 -1.67
C CYS A 99 12.29 2.73 -1.36
N ARG A 100 12.92 1.96 -0.48
CA ARG A 100 12.46 0.62 -0.10
C ARG A 100 11.05 0.62 0.47
N TYR A 101 10.77 1.54 1.39
CA TYR A 101 9.46 1.64 2.04
C TYR A 101 8.49 2.59 1.31
N LYS A 102 8.89 3.10 0.14
CA LYS A 102 8.06 3.99 -0.70
C LYS A 102 7.47 5.16 0.09
N LEU A 103 8.26 5.76 0.98
CA LEU A 103 7.76 6.76 1.94
C LEU A 103 7.11 7.96 1.26
N GLY A 104 7.64 8.40 0.11
CA GLY A 104 7.05 9.48 -0.68
C GLY A 104 5.61 9.18 -1.12
N ALA A 105 5.32 7.95 -1.57
CA ALA A 105 3.97 7.55 -1.98
C ALA A 105 3.01 7.49 -0.77
N ILE A 106 3.50 7.04 0.38
CA ILE A 106 2.72 7.01 1.62
C ILE A 106 2.36 8.43 2.05
N ILE A 107 3.33 9.35 2.09
CA ILE A 107 3.10 10.76 2.47
C ILE A 107 2.09 11.43 1.50
N GLN A 108 2.24 11.20 0.20
CA GLN A 108 1.29 11.70 -0.79
C GLN A 108 -0.14 11.18 -0.55
N THR A 109 -0.27 9.89 -0.25
CA THR A 109 -1.57 9.27 0.07
C THR A 109 -2.18 9.88 1.33
N LEU A 110 -1.39 10.03 2.40
CA LEU A 110 -1.85 10.67 3.64
C LEU A 110 -2.34 12.10 3.39
N ASN A 111 -1.60 12.88 2.61
CA ASN A 111 -1.97 14.25 2.26
C ASN A 111 -3.25 14.30 1.41
N ALA A 112 -3.39 13.40 0.43
CA ALA A 112 -4.59 13.33 -0.42
C ALA A 112 -5.84 12.96 0.40
N MET A 113 -5.72 12.02 1.34
CA MET A 113 -6.81 11.65 2.24
C MET A 113 -7.23 12.79 3.16
N ASP A 114 -6.27 13.51 3.76
CA ASP A 114 -6.58 14.65 4.63
C ASP A 114 -7.21 15.81 3.83
N THR A 115 -6.70 16.09 2.62
CA THR A 115 -7.28 17.09 1.71
C THR A 115 -8.72 16.72 1.31
N MET A 116 -8.97 15.46 0.97
CA MET A 116 -10.31 15.01 0.61
C MET A 116 -11.28 15.14 1.78
N LEU A 117 -10.86 14.77 2.99
CA LEU A 117 -11.67 14.93 4.20
C LEU A 117 -12.01 16.40 4.45
N GLU A 118 -11.04 17.30 4.33
CA GLU A 118 -11.24 18.75 4.46
C GLU A 118 -12.24 19.28 3.42
N VAL A 119 -12.06 18.92 2.15
CA VAL A 119 -12.96 19.28 1.05
C VAL A 119 -14.38 18.76 1.30
N MET A 120 -14.55 17.54 1.80
CA MET A 120 -15.87 16.98 2.13
C MET A 120 -16.52 17.69 3.32
N VAL A 121 -15.74 18.07 4.33
CA VAL A 121 -16.23 18.82 5.50
C VAL A 121 -16.65 20.24 5.11
N LEU A 122 -15.87 20.93 4.28
CA LEU A 122 -16.12 22.32 3.86
C LEU A 122 -17.20 22.44 2.80
N ASN A 123 -17.29 21.48 1.86
CA ASN A 123 -18.33 21.46 0.83
C ASN A 123 -19.61 20.76 1.29
N SER A 124 -19.67 20.31 2.56
CA SER A 124 -20.91 19.84 3.15
C SER A 124 -21.91 20.99 3.11
N PRO A 125 -23.02 20.88 2.35
CA PRO A 125 -23.95 21.98 2.23
C PRO A 125 -24.46 22.31 3.63
N ALA A 126 -24.44 23.60 3.96
CA ALA A 126 -25.05 24.21 5.14
C ALA A 126 -26.58 23.96 5.27
N SER A 127 -27.10 22.93 4.58
CA SER A 127 -28.46 22.41 4.67
C SER A 127 -28.79 21.91 6.07
N LYS A 128 -27.80 21.50 6.88
CA LYS A 128 -28.05 21.15 8.29
C LYS A 128 -28.29 22.37 9.19
N ILE A 129 -27.82 23.56 8.81
CA ILE A 129 -28.10 24.80 9.56
C ILE A 129 -29.53 25.27 9.25
N LYS A 130 -29.99 25.15 8.00
CA LYS A 130 -31.39 25.43 7.64
C LYS A 130 -32.38 24.46 8.30
N ILE A 131 -32.08 23.16 8.30
CA ILE A 131 -32.95 22.17 8.97
C ILE A 131 -33.06 22.43 10.49
N LEU A 132 -31.98 22.89 11.13
CA LEU A 132 -32.03 23.25 12.56
C LEU A 132 -32.71 24.59 12.82
N GLN A 133 -32.62 25.57 11.90
CA GLN A 133 -33.39 26.81 11.97
C GLN A 133 -34.89 26.53 11.82
N ASP A 134 -35.30 25.72 10.84
CA ASP A 134 -36.71 25.37 10.60
C ASP A 134 -37.35 24.58 11.77
N ILE A 135 -36.56 23.87 12.58
CA ILE A 135 -37.04 23.14 13.78
C ILE A 135 -37.13 24.04 15.01
N LEU A 136 -36.30 25.09 15.09
CA LEU A 136 -36.27 26.03 16.22
C LEU A 136 -37.17 27.26 16.01
N GLU A 137 -37.76 27.43 14.82
CA GLU A 137 -38.70 28.51 14.48
C GLU A 137 -40.19 28.12 14.71
N VAL A 138 -40.47 27.19 15.64
CA VAL A 138 -41.83 26.81 16.07
C VAL A 138 -42.19 27.44 17.41
#